data_AF-A0A7J9EEW7-F1
#
_entry.id   AF-A0A7J9EEW7-F1
#
_cell.length_a   1.000
_cell.length_b   1.000
_cell.length_c   1.000
_cell.angle_alpha   90.00
_cell.angle_beta   90.00
_cell.angle_gamma   90.00
#
_symmetry.space_group_name_H-M   'P 1'
#
loop_
_entity.id
_entity.type
_entity.pdbx_description
1 polymer ?
#
loop_
_entity_poly.entity_id
_entity_poly.type
_entity_poly.pdbx_seq_one_letter_code
_entity_poly.pdbx_strand_id
1 'polypeptide(L)'
;MMLVFYLISLPLTMGMVILTLRYFAGPAVPIYVLLTVGYTWFCSFSIIILVPADIWTVISLTMVGHSSKAISLFWSLTYWSTFLLTWYVN
;
A
#
# COMPACT_ATOMS: atom_id res chain seq x y z
N MET A 1 -5.76 -9.00 -20.06
CA MET A 1 -5.42 -10.19 -19.23
C MET A 1 -4.68 -9.83 -17.94
N MET A 2 -3.63 -8.99 -17.96
CA MET A 2 -2.88 -8.58 -16.74
C MET A 2 -3.69 -7.79 -15.71
N LEU A 3 -4.54 -6.84 -16.13
CA LEU A 3 -5.30 -5.98 -15.21
C LEU A 3 -6.24 -6.78 -14.30
N VAL A 4 -6.94 -7.77 -14.87
CA VAL A 4 -7.87 -8.65 -14.13
C VAL A 4 -7.11 -9.47 -13.10
N PHE A 5 -5.93 -9.96 -13.46
CA PHE A 5 -5.05 -10.66 -12.52
C PHE A 5 -4.63 -9.77 -11.34
N TYR A 6 -4.21 -8.53 -11.60
CA TYR A 6 -3.87 -7.57 -10.52
C TYR A 6 -5.06 -7.23 -9.63
N LEU A 7 -6.24 -7.01 -10.22
CA LEU A 7 -7.47 -6.70 -9.48
C LEU A 7 -7.92 -7.84 -8.55
N ILE A 8 -7.61 -9.10 -8.89
CA ILE A 8 -7.96 -10.27 -8.07
C ILE A 8 -6.82 -10.61 -7.09
N SER A 9 -5.57 -10.52 -7.53
CA SER A 9 -4.42 -10.92 -6.72
C SER A 9 -4.16 -9.96 -5.56
N LEU A 10 -4.38 -8.65 -5.75
CA LEU A 10 -4.21 -7.63 -4.70
C LEU A 10 -5.14 -7.86 -3.48
N PRO A 11 -6.47 -7.96 -3.64
CA PRO A 11 -7.35 -8.24 -2.51
C PRO A 11 -7.16 -9.65 -1.95
N LEU A 12 -6.80 -10.64 -2.78
CA LEU A 12 -6.53 -12.00 -2.33
C LEU A 12 -5.27 -12.05 -1.43
N THR A 13 -4.18 -11.40 -1.83
CA THR A 13 -2.97 -11.29 -1.00
C THR A 13 -3.25 -10.52 0.28
N MET A 14 -4.01 -9.43 0.21
CA MET A 14 -4.42 -8.67 1.39
C MET A 14 -5.28 -9.53 2.36
N GLY A 15 -6.18 -10.35 1.83
CA GLY A 15 -6.96 -11.31 2.61
C GLY A 15 -6.09 -12.35 3.30
N MET A 16 -5.11 -12.92 2.60
CA MET A 16 -4.16 -13.87 3.19
C MET A 16 -3.36 -13.26 4.33
N VAL A 17 -2.91 -12.02 4.17
CA VAL A 17 -2.13 -11.30 5.18
C VAL A 17 -2.94 -11.01 6.43
N ILE A 18 -4.19 -10.58 6.27
CA ILE A 18 -5.09 -10.36 7.41
C ILE A 18 -5.37 -11.68 8.13
N LEU A 19 -5.55 -12.77 7.36
CA LEU A 19 -5.74 -14.10 7.93
C LEU A 19 -4.51 -14.59 8.69
N THR A 20 -3.29 -14.40 8.17
CA THR A 20 -2.06 -14.78 8.89
C THR A 20 -1.87 -13.92 10.13
N LEU A 21 -2.15 -12.61 10.06
CA LEU A 21 -2.15 -11.72 11.22
C LEU A 21 -3.09 -12.21 12.32
N ARG A 22 -4.32 -12.60 11.97
CA ARG A 22 -5.29 -13.13 12.93
C ARG A 22 -4.93 -14.53 13.42
N TYR A 23 -4.29 -15.34 12.59
CA TYR A 23 -3.84 -16.69 12.95
C TYR A 23 -2.67 -16.66 13.95
N PHE A 24 -1.71 -15.74 13.76
CA PHE A 24 -0.59 -15.55 14.67
C PHE A 24 -0.91 -14.65 15.87
N ALA A 25 -2.08 -14.01 15.90
CA ALA A 25 -2.58 -13.29 17.06
C ALA A 25 -3.03 -14.29 18.15
N GLY A 26 -2.07 -14.77 18.95
CA GLY A 26 -2.37 -15.51 20.17
C GLY A 26 -3.16 -14.66 21.18
N PRO A 27 -3.84 -15.28 22.16
CA PRO A 27 -4.72 -14.59 23.11
C PRO A 27 -4.05 -13.51 23.99
N ALA A 28 -2.70 -13.44 23.96
CA ALA A 28 -1.90 -12.44 24.67
C ALA A 28 -1.33 -11.34 23.75
N VAL A 29 -1.64 -11.35 22.44
CA VAL A 29 -1.10 -10.35 21.50
C VAL A 29 -1.86 -9.04 21.68
N PRO A 30 -1.17 -7.94 22.02
CA PRO A 30 -1.81 -6.64 22.18
C PRO A 30 -2.37 -6.12 20.86
N ILE A 31 -3.55 -5.48 20.91
CA ILE A 31 -4.23 -4.94 19.72
C ILE A 31 -3.35 -3.95 18.94
N TYR A 32 -2.45 -3.23 19.64
CA TYR A 32 -1.55 -2.26 19.03
C TYR A 32 -0.58 -2.92 18.05
N VAL A 33 -0.08 -4.14 18.34
CA VAL A 33 0.82 -4.87 17.43
C VAL A 33 0.10 -5.21 16.12
N LEU A 34 -1.16 -5.65 16.23
CA LEU A 34 -2.01 -5.96 15.07
C LEU A 34 -2.28 -4.73 14.22
N LEU A 35 -2.49 -3.57 14.86
CA LEU A 35 -2.65 -2.29 14.18
C LEU A 35 -1.35 -1.84 13.50
N THR A 36 -0.20 -1.93 14.15
CA THR A 36 1.09 -1.55 13.56
C THR A 36 1.40 -2.39 12.33
N VAL A 37 1.22 -3.71 12.42
CA VAL A 37 1.49 -4.60 11.29
C VAL A 37 0.44 -4.41 10.19
N GLY A 38 -0.82 -4.14 10.52
CA GLY A 38 -1.81 -3.73 9.52
C GLY A 38 -1.41 -2.44 8.80
N TYR A 39 -0.87 -1.45 9.53
CA TYR A 39 -0.39 -0.20 8.98
C TYR A 39 0.86 -0.36 8.11
N THR A 40 1.83 -1.20 8.51
CA THR A 40 3.02 -1.50 7.69
C THR A 40 2.60 -2.14 6.36
N TRP A 41 1.63 -3.04 6.40
CA TRP A 41 1.06 -3.68 5.21
C TRP A 41 0.32 -2.71 4.30
N PHE A 42 -0.48 -1.79 4.87
CA PHE A 42 -1.13 -0.73 4.10
C PHE A 42 -0.11 0.18 3.40
N CYS A 43 1.00 0.49 4.08
CA CYS A 43 2.09 1.27 3.51
C CYS A 43 2.77 0.55 2.33
N SER A 44 3.07 -0.75 2.46
CA SER A 44 3.58 -1.57 1.35
C SER A 44 2.61 -1.66 0.18
N PHE A 45 1.32 -1.83 0.46
CA PHE A 45 0.28 -1.89 -0.57
C PHE A 45 0.15 -0.58 -1.35
N SER A 46 0.27 0.55 -0.66
CA SER A 46 0.29 1.87 -1.28
C SER A 46 1.38 1.97 -2.34
N ILE A 47 2.59 1.47 -2.06
CA ILE A 47 3.73 1.47 -3.01
C ILE A 47 3.46 0.52 -4.20
N ILE A 48 2.90 -0.66 -3.97
CA ILE A 48 2.59 -1.65 -5.02
C ILE A 48 1.60 -1.08 -6.05
N ILE A 49 0.67 -0.22 -5.62
CA ILE A 49 -0.25 0.48 -6.52
C ILE A 49 0.39 1.73 -7.11
N LEU A 50 1.13 2.51 -6.31
CA LEU A 50 1.74 3.77 -6.76
C LEU A 50 2.73 3.56 -7.89
N VAL A 51 3.57 2.52 -7.84
CA VAL A 51 4.65 2.28 -8.81
C VAL A 51 4.12 2.07 -10.24
N PRO A 52 3.19 1.12 -10.49
CA PRO A 52 2.63 0.97 -11.84
C PRO A 52 1.78 2.17 -12.24
N ALA A 53 1.13 2.88 -11.30
CA ALA A 53 0.42 4.12 -11.59
C ALA A 53 1.37 5.25 -12.01
N ASP A 54 2.52 5.38 -11.35
CA ASP A 54 3.62 6.29 -11.70
C ASP A 54 4.10 6.04 -13.13
N ILE A 55 4.51 4.80 -13.44
CA ILE A 55 4.99 4.43 -14.78
C ILE A 55 3.91 4.69 -15.83
N TRP A 56 2.66 4.34 -15.55
CA TRP A 56 1.53 4.60 -16.44
C TRP A 56 1.35 6.09 -16.70
N THR A 57 1.49 6.91 -15.66
CA THR A 57 1.32 8.35 -15.76
C THR A 57 2.49 9.01 -16.49
N VAL A 58 3.73 8.55 -16.32
CA VAL A 58 4.88 9.03 -17.12
C VAL A 58 4.69 8.69 -18.60
N ILE A 59 4.28 7.46 -18.91
CA ILE A 59 4.01 7.03 -20.29
C ILE A 59 2.82 7.79 -20.90
N SER A 60 1.72 7.93 -20.15
CA SER A 60 0.52 8.67 -20.61
C SER A 60 0.77 10.16 -20.73
N LEU A 61 1.53 10.78 -19.82
CA LEU A 61 1.86 12.21 -19.82
C LEU A 61 2.73 12.58 -21.03
N THR A 62 3.58 11.66 -21.50
CA THR A 62 4.35 11.82 -22.74
C THR A 62 3.45 11.91 -23.98
N MET A 63 2.20 11.42 -23.91
CA MET A 63 1.21 11.50 -25.00
C MET A 63 0.12 12.55 -24.80
N VAL A 64 -0.26 12.86 -23.56
CA VAL A 64 -1.38 13.75 -23.21
C VAL A 64 -0.98 14.57 -21.98
N GLY A 65 -0.48 15.78 -22.18
CA GLY A 65 0.20 16.61 -21.18
C GLY A 65 -0.62 17.11 -19.98
N HIS A 66 -1.31 16.25 -19.23
CA HIS A 66 -1.98 16.63 -17.99
C HIS A 66 -2.19 15.40 -17.08
N SER A 67 -1.46 15.31 -15.96
CA SER A 67 -1.86 14.62 -14.71
C SER A 67 -0.82 14.59 -13.57
N SER A 68 0.21 15.46 -13.53
CA SER A 68 1.29 15.35 -12.51
C SER A 68 0.88 15.64 -11.05
N LYS A 69 -0.22 16.36 -10.81
CA LYS A 69 -0.63 16.77 -9.44
C LYS A 69 -1.07 15.60 -8.57
N ALA A 70 -1.88 14.69 -9.11
CA ALA A 70 -2.43 13.57 -8.35
C ALA A 70 -1.33 12.60 -7.88
N ILE A 71 -0.38 12.26 -8.76
CA ILE A 71 0.74 11.37 -8.41
C ILE A 71 1.65 12.01 -7.35
N SER A 72 1.92 13.32 -7.42
CA SER A 72 2.73 14.01 -6.42
C SER A 72 2.09 13.99 -5.02
N LEU A 73 0.77 14.12 -4.95
CA LEU A 73 0.03 14.01 -3.69
C LEU A 73 0.05 12.58 -3.16
N PHE A 74 -0.12 11.58 -4.02
CA PHE A 74 0.01 10.17 -3.66
C PHE A 74 1.41 9.84 -3.12
N TRP A 75 2.46 10.35 -3.75
CA TRP A 75 3.85 10.17 -3.28
C TRP A 75 4.08 10.84 -1.91
N SER A 76 3.59 12.06 -1.73
CA SER A 76 3.64 12.75 -0.43
C SER A 76 2.90 11.94 0.64
N LEU A 77 1.71 11.42 0.32
CA LEU A 77 0.91 10.61 1.24
C LEU A 77 1.62 9.30 1.63
N THR A 78 2.26 8.62 0.68
CA THR A 78 3.07 7.42 0.96
C THR A 78 4.31 7.75 1.81
N TYR A 79 4.99 8.86 1.53
CA TYR A 79 6.13 9.35 2.31
C TYR A 79 5.73 9.64 3.77
N TRP A 80 4.68 10.42 4.00
CA TRP A 80 4.19 10.75 5.33
C TRP A 80 3.70 9.52 6.09
N SER A 81 3.06 8.57 5.41
CA SER A 81 2.62 7.32 6.01
C SER A 81 3.80 6.47 6.51
N THR A 82 4.88 6.39 5.72
CA THR A 82 6.11 5.66 6.11
C THR A 82 6.80 6.36 7.28
N PHE A 83 6.86 7.69 7.27
CA PHE A 83 7.45 8.48 8.34
C PHE A 83 6.70 8.29 9.68
N LEU A 84 5.37 8.37 9.66
CA LEU A 84 4.54 8.12 10.85
C LEU A 84 4.73 6.70 11.39
N LEU A 85 4.91 5.73 10.50
CA LEU A 85 5.19 4.34 10.86
C LEU A 85 6.51 4.22 11.65
N THR A 86 7.57 4.90 11.19
CA THR A 86 8.86 4.93 11.89
C THR A 86 8.75 5.58 13.27
N TRP A 87 7.96 6.65 13.39
CA TRP A 87 7.69 7.30 14.69
C TRP A 87 6.91 6.42 15.66
N TYR A 88 6.02 5.56 15.17
CA TYR A 88 5.22 4.68 16.02
C TYR A 88 5.99 3.43 16.46
N VAL A 89 6.94 2.97 15.66
CA VAL A 89 7.76 1.77 15.94
C VAL A 89 8.92 2.05 16.90
N ASN A 90 9.38 3.31 16.98
CA ASN A 90 10.50 3.73 17.84
C ASN A 90 10.00 4.20 19.22
#